data_AF-A0A7V8E2W8-F1
#
_entry.id   AF-A0A7V8E2W8-F1
#
_cell.length_a   1.000
_cell.length_b   1.000
_cell.length_c   1.000
_cell.angle_alpha   90.00
_cell.angle_beta   90.00
_cell.angle_gamma   90.00
#
_symmetry.space_group_name_H-M   'P 1'
#
loop_
_entity.id
_entity.type
_entity.pdbx_description
1 polymer ?
#
loop_
_entity_poly.entity_id
_entity_poly.type
_entity_poly.pdbx_seq_one_letter_code
_entity_poly.pdbx_strand_id
1 'polypeptide(L)'
;MFAGVFRMHLKCPECDLPYFPEPGYYLGAIYFSYALSLLVGAPVAVGLLMAGVAYWPCIAATGGVFALLWLPIYQYSRVLWLHFDNALTG
;
A
#
# COMPACT_ATOMS: atom_id res chain seq x y z
N MET A 1 10.50 11.67 -8.40
CA MET A 1 9.30 10.81 -8.29
C MET A 1 8.24 11.38 -7.33
N PHE A 2 8.59 11.78 -6.10
CA PHE A 2 7.66 12.41 -5.17
C PHE A 2 7.76 13.94 -5.22
N ALA A 3 6.62 14.63 -5.29
CA ALA A 3 6.48 16.09 -5.20
C ALA A 3 6.03 16.55 -3.80
N GLY A 4 5.68 15.61 -2.92
CA GLY A 4 5.27 15.86 -1.53
C GLY A 4 4.59 14.64 -0.91
N VAL A 5 4.18 14.77 0.36
CA VAL A 5 3.52 13.70 1.15
C VAL A 5 2.24 13.18 0.48
N PHE A 6 1.61 13.96 -0.39
CA PHE A 6 0.39 13.59 -1.12
C PHE A 6 0.51 13.72 -2.64
N ARG A 7 1.69 14.06 -3.16
CA ARG A 7 1.86 14.34 -4.59
C ARG A 7 2.98 13.51 -5.17
N MET A 8 2.66 12.74 -6.19
CA MET A 8 3.63 12.10 -7.08
C MET A 8 3.64 12.84 -8.42
N HIS A 9 4.82 12.90 -9.03
CA HIS A 9 4.93 13.37 -10.41
C HIS A 9 4.42 12.27 -11.35
N LEU A 10 3.44 12.60 -12.21
CA LEU A 10 2.91 11.67 -13.23
C LEU A 10 3.90 11.38 -14.36
N LYS A 11 4.90 12.25 -14.52
CA LYS A 11 5.96 12.16 -15.53
C LYS A 11 7.32 12.44 -14.90
N CYS A 12 8.37 11.85 -15.45
CA CYS A 12 9.73 12.18 -15.02
C CYS A 12 10.09 13.60 -15.46
N PRO A 13 10.55 14.49 -14.56
CA PRO A 13 10.86 15.88 -14.91
C PRO A 13 12.11 16.03 -15.81
N GLU A 14 12.94 14.99 -15.91
CA GLU A 14 14.19 15.01 -16.71
C GLU A 14 14.04 14.41 -18.11
N CYS A 15 13.11 13.47 -18.31
CA CYS A 15 12.98 12.73 -19.58
C CYS A 15 11.55 12.68 -20.15
N ASP A 16 10.58 13.36 -19.53
CA ASP A 16 9.14 13.43 -19.87
C ASP A 16 8.43 12.08 -20.09
N LEU A 17 9.07 10.98 -19.67
CA LEU A 17 8.50 9.65 -19.82
C LEU A 17 7.26 9.53 -18.90
N PRO A 18 6.11 9.08 -19.43
CA PRO A 18 4.93 8.80 -18.61
C PRO A 18 5.23 7.61 -17.69
N TYR A 19 5.12 7.81 -16.37
CA TYR A 19 5.27 6.72 -15.40
C TYR A 19 4.12 5.70 -15.47
N PHE A 20 3.03 6.00 -16.18
CA PHE A 20 1.80 5.21 -16.21
C PHE A 20 1.16 5.21 -17.62
N PRO A 21 1.56 4.29 -18.52
CA PRO A 21 0.96 4.19 -19.85
C PRO A 21 -0.27 3.27 -19.97
N GLU A 22 -0.46 2.26 -19.10
CA GLU A 22 -1.48 1.21 -19.31
C GLU A 22 -2.60 1.15 -18.25
N PRO A 23 -3.87 0.92 -18.63
CA PRO A 23 -5.01 0.89 -17.69
C PRO A 23 -4.97 -0.28 -16.69
N GLY A 24 -4.23 -1.35 -16.99
CA GLY A 24 -4.04 -2.49 -16.08
C GLY A 24 -3.15 -2.19 -14.87
N TYR A 25 -2.37 -1.11 -14.92
CA TYR A 25 -1.41 -0.76 -13.88
C TYR A 25 -2.06 -0.38 -12.55
N TYR A 26 -3.27 0.21 -12.59
CA TYR A 26 -4.04 0.54 -11.40
C TYR A 26 -4.61 -0.69 -10.69
N LEU A 27 -4.86 -1.78 -11.43
CA LEU A 27 -5.32 -3.04 -10.82
C LEU A 27 -4.21 -3.65 -9.98
N GLY A 28 -2.97 -3.67 -10.48
CA GLY A 28 -1.80 -4.16 -9.73
C GLY A 28 -1.56 -3.37 -8.43
N ALA A 29 -1.63 -2.04 -8.49
CA ALA A 29 -1.49 -1.19 -7.31
C ALA A 29 -2.61 -1.40 -6.26
N ILE A 30 -3.83 -1.79 -6.66
CA ILE A 30 -4.89 -2.14 -5.72
C ILE A 30 -4.59 -3.50 -5.04
N TYR A 31 -4.17 -4.50 -5.81
CA TYR A 31 -3.79 -5.82 -5.27
C TYR A 31 -2.62 -5.72 -4.28
N PHE A 32 -1.59 -4.92 -4.58
CA PHE A 32 -0.48 -4.69 -3.65
C PHE A 32 -0.91 -3.96 -2.37
N SER A 33 -1.87 -3.02 -2.47
CA SER A 33 -2.41 -2.34 -1.29
C SER A 33 -3.16 -3.32 -0.39
N TYR A 34 -3.91 -4.25 -0.98
CA TYR A 34 -4.59 -5.33 -0.24
C TYR A 34 -3.59 -6.29 0.40
N ALA A 35 -2.55 -6.70 -0.34
CA ALA A 35 -1.51 -7.58 0.18
C ALA A 35 -0.80 -6.95 1.39
N LEU A 36 -0.40 -5.68 1.30
CA LEU A 36 0.21 -4.96 2.43
C LEU A 36 -0.76 -4.83 3.61
N SER A 37 -2.02 -4.51 3.32
CA SER A 37 -3.07 -4.38 4.34
C SER A 37 -3.28 -5.68 5.10
N LEU A 38 -3.30 -6.82 4.39
CA LEU A 38 -3.38 -8.15 5.01
C LEU A 38 -2.11 -8.48 5.80
N LEU A 39 -0.93 -8.20 5.24
CA LEU A 39 0.36 -8.50 5.88
C LEU A 39 0.52 -7.75 7.21
N VAL A 40 -0.01 -6.52 7.30
CA VAL A 40 0.02 -5.71 8.52
C VAL A 40 -1.16 -6.04 9.45
N GLY A 41 -2.38 -6.15 8.92
CA GLY A 41 -3.58 -6.30 9.73
C GLY A 41 -3.80 -7.71 10.30
N ALA A 42 -3.45 -8.76 9.54
CA ALA A 42 -3.60 -10.14 9.97
C ALA A 42 -2.80 -10.48 11.24
N PRO A 43 -1.49 -10.18 11.35
CA PRO A 43 -0.74 -10.49 12.57
C PRO A 43 -1.23 -9.68 13.78
N VAL A 44 -1.68 -8.43 13.58
CA VAL A 44 -2.26 -7.61 14.66
C VAL A 44 -3.57 -8.23 15.16
N ALA A 45 -4.46 -8.62 14.26
CA ALA A 45 -5.72 -9.26 14.61
C ALA A 45 -5.50 -10.62 15.30
N VAL A 46 -4.64 -11.47 14.74
CA VAL A 46 -4.31 -12.79 15.31
C VAL A 46 -3.64 -12.64 16.67
N GLY A 47 -2.69 -11.72 16.82
CA GLY A 47 -2.01 -11.46 18.10
C GLY A 47 -2.98 -11.00 19.20
N LEU A 48 -3.91 -10.11 18.88
CA LEU A 48 -4.93 -9.65 19.83
C LEU A 48 -5.92 -10.75 20.22
N LEU A 49 -6.33 -11.60 19.25
CA LEU A 49 -7.19 -12.75 19.52
C LEU A 49 -6.49 -13.81 20.37
N MET A 50 -5.22 -14.10 20.10
CA MET A 50 -4.40 -15.02 20.91
C MET A 50 -4.17 -14.50 22.34
N ALA A 51 -4.10 -13.17 22.50
CA ALA A 51 -4.00 -12.53 23.82
C ALA A 51 -5.33 -12.52 24.61
N GLY A 52 -6.42 -13.08 24.06
CA GLY A 52 -7.72 -13.18 24.73
C GLY A 52 -8.45 -11.84 24.83
N VAL A 53 -8.09 -10.84 24.01
CA VAL A 53 -8.74 -9.54 23.99
C VAL A 53 -10.17 -9.69 23.47
N ALA A 54 -11.11 -8.98 24.11
CA ALA A 54 -12.52 -9.01 23.70
C ALA A 54 -12.70 -8.54 22.25
N TYR A 55 -13.74 -9.04 21.59
CA TYR A 55 -13.98 -8.81 20.16
C TYR A 55 -14.03 -7.32 19.77
N TRP A 56 -14.74 -6.49 20.53
CA TRP A 56 -14.89 -5.06 20.27
C TRP A 56 -13.56 -4.27 20.32
N PRO A 57 -12.73 -4.40 21.38
CA PRO A 57 -11.42 -3.75 21.40
C PRO A 57 -10.45 -4.30 20.33
N CYS A 58 -10.56 -5.58 19.94
CA CYS A 58 -9.80 -6.11 18.80
C CYS A 58 -10.12 -5.37 17.49
N ILE A 59 -11.41 -5.13 17.21
CA ILE A 59 -11.86 -4.36 16.04
C ILE A 59 -11.36 -2.92 16.12
N ALA A 60 -11.51 -2.29 17.28
CA ALA A 60 -11.09 -0.89 17.44
C ALA A 60 -9.56 -0.73 17.24
N ALA A 61 -8.77 -1.65 17.79
CA ALA A 61 -7.32 -1.64 17.67
C ALA A 61 -6.86 -1.91 16.23
N THR A 62 -7.39 -2.95 15.58
CA THR A 62 -7.07 -3.26 14.18
C THR A 62 -7.52 -2.13 13.24
N GLY A 63 -8.73 -1.59 13.43
CA GLY A 63 -9.24 -0.44 12.69
C GLY A 63 -8.39 0.82 12.88
N GLY A 64 -7.92 1.08 14.10
CA GLY A 64 -7.01 2.20 14.40
C GLY A 64 -5.65 2.06 13.70
N VAL A 65 -5.09 0.86 13.68
CA VAL A 65 -3.85 0.55 12.94
C VAL A 65 -4.04 0.78 11.44
N PHE A 66 -5.16 0.31 10.86
CA PHE A 66 -5.48 0.59 9.46
C PHE A 66 -5.66 2.08 9.17
N ALA A 67 -6.36 2.81 10.03
CA ALA A 67 -6.58 4.24 9.87
C ALA A 67 -5.27 5.04 9.97
N LEU A 68 -4.28 4.58 10.73
CA LEU A 68 -2.96 5.21 10.79
C LEU A 68 -2.11 4.85 9.56
N LEU A 69 -2.18 3.59 9.12
CA LEU A 69 -1.30 3.05 8.09
C LEU A 69 -1.85 3.15 6.66
N TRP A 70 -3.09 3.65 6.46
CA TRP A 70 -3.67 3.78 5.13
C TRP A 70 -2.81 4.63 4.17
N LEU A 71 -2.25 5.72 4.68
CA LEU A 71 -1.36 6.63 3.95
C LEU A 71 -0.08 5.95 3.48
N PRO A 72 0.75 5.38 4.37
CA PRO A 72 1.95 4.69 3.94
C PRO A 72 1.65 3.47 3.08
N ILE A 73 0.61 2.67 3.38
CA ILE A 73 0.25 1.49 2.58
C ILE A 73 -0.03 1.88 1.12
N TYR A 74 -0.78 2.96 0.91
CA TYR A 74 -1.10 3.45 -0.42
C TYR A 74 0.13 3.93 -1.19
N GLN A 75 1.07 4.57 -0.50
CA GLN A 75 2.32 5.04 -1.09
C GLN A 75 3.27 3.89 -1.41
N TYR A 76 3.49 2.96 -0.47
CA TYR A 76 4.37 1.82 -0.64
C TYR A 76 3.86 0.86 -1.70
N SER A 77 2.55 0.66 -1.80
CA SER A 77 1.96 -0.19 -2.84
C SER A 77 2.37 0.26 -4.25
N ARG A 78 2.32 1.57 -4.50
CA ARG A 78 2.71 2.14 -5.80
C ARG A 78 4.20 1.99 -6.07
N VAL A 79 5.05 2.19 -5.05
CA VAL A 79 6.51 2.01 -5.17
C VAL A 79 6.88 0.55 -5.43
N LEU A 80 6.31 -0.39 -4.66
CA LEU A 80 6.56 -1.82 -4.86
C LEU A 80 6.14 -2.26 -6.24
N TRP A 81 4.99 -1.80 -6.72
CA TRP A 81 4.50 -2.16 -8.05
C TRP A 81 5.39 -1.59 -9.17
N LEU A 82 5.89 -0.35 -9.03
CA LEU A 82 6.91 0.23 -9.94
C LEU A 82 8.20 -0.61 -9.98
N HIS A 83 8.67 -1.10 -8.85
CA HIS A 83 9.83 -2.00 -8.81
C HIS A 83 9.54 -3.36 -9.44
N PHE A 84 8.34 -3.90 -9.22
CA PHE A 84 7.94 -5.21 -9.75
C PHE A 84 7.81 -5.17 -11.28
N ASP A 85 7.22 -4.10 -11.82
CA ASP A 85 7.06 -3.87 -13.26
C ASP A 85 8.41 -3.70 -13.98
N ASN A 86 9.33 -2.95 -13.36
CA ASN A 86 10.69 -2.79 -13.87
C ASN A 86 11.49 -4.10 -13.83
N ALA A 87 11.22 -4.98 -12.86
CA ALA A 87 11.87 -6.29 -12.76
C ALA A 87 11.31 -7.33 -13.76
N LEU A 88 10.07 -7.16 -14.22
CA LEU A 88 9.41 -8.04 -15.21
C LEU A 88 9.78 -7.70 -16.66
N THR A 89 10.13 -6.44 -16.92
CA THR A 89 10.45 -5.93 -18.27
C THR A 89 11.96 -5.79 -18.50
N GLY A 90 12.79 -6.10 -17.49
CA GLY A 90 14.25 -6.07 -17.51
C GLY A 90 14.90 -7.38 -17.91
#